data_AF-A0A382L5X2-F1
#
_entry.id   AF-A0A382L5X2-F1
#
_cell.length_a   1.000
_cell.length_b   1.000
_cell.length_c   1.000
_cell.angle_alpha   90.00
_cell.angle_beta   90.00
_cell.angle_gamma   90.00
#
_symmetry.space_group_name_H-M   'P 1'
#
loop_
_entity.id
_entity.type
_entity.pdbx_description
1 polymer ?
#
loop_
_entity_poly.entity_id
_entity_poly.type
_entity_poly.pdbx_seq_one_letter_code
_entity_poly.pdbx_strand_id
1 'polypeptide(L)'
;MPRPSNAELRRGWTTGACATAASKAAFTALLQGTFPDPVQITLPRGETPSFCLAREELGESFATAGVIKDAGDDPDVTHQALIESRVEIGPPGSGVRFQAGEGVGTVTKPGLALAAGEPAINPIPRQMIQTHLEEVAEAHS
;
A
#
# COMPACT_ATOMS: atom_id res chain seq x y z
N MET A 1 -36.65 -19.04 -18.08
CA MET A 1 -35.60 -18.09 -17.66
C MET A 1 -34.26 -18.64 -18.12
N PRO A 2 -33.52 -17.99 -19.03
CA PRO A 2 -32.15 -18.39 -19.31
C PRO A 2 -31.29 -18.11 -18.07
N ARG A 3 -30.41 -19.04 -17.69
CA ARG A 3 -29.37 -18.78 -16.67
C ARG A 3 -28.53 -17.59 -17.14
N PRO A 4 -28.19 -16.63 -16.27
CA PRO A 4 -27.26 -15.57 -16.67
C PRO A 4 -25.95 -16.21 -17.13
N SER A 5 -25.42 -15.69 -18.24
CA SER A 5 -24.13 -16.03 -18.81
C SER A 5 -23.05 -16.00 -17.73
N ASN A 6 -22.15 -16.97 -17.77
CA ASN A 6 -21.01 -17.15 -16.87
C ASN A 6 -19.98 -16.00 -17.05
N ALA A 7 -20.37 -14.77 -16.75
CA ALA A 7 -19.48 -13.62 -16.76
C ALA A 7 -18.42 -13.84 -15.67
N GLU A 8 -17.14 -13.76 -16.06
CA GLU A 8 -16.05 -13.84 -15.11
C GLU A 8 -16.17 -12.68 -14.11
N LEU A 9 -16.19 -13.01 -12.82
CA LEU A 9 -16.24 -12.02 -11.75
C LEU A 9 -14.99 -11.13 -11.80
N ARG A 10 -15.18 -9.83 -11.64
CA ARG A 10 -14.10 -8.85 -11.56
C ARG A 10 -13.29 -9.10 -10.29
N ARG A 11 -11.97 -9.21 -10.45
CA ARG A 11 -11.04 -9.25 -9.33
C ARG A 11 -10.77 -7.84 -8.81
N GLY A 12 -10.69 -7.70 -7.50
CA GLY A 12 -10.25 -6.50 -6.83
C GLY A 12 -8.81 -6.56 -6.34
N TRP A 13 -8.43 -5.49 -5.64
CA TRP A 13 -7.14 -5.34 -4.99
C TRP A 13 -7.28 -5.48 -3.48
N THR A 14 -6.26 -6.08 -2.87
CA THR A 14 -6.20 -6.17 -1.40
C THR A 14 -5.77 -4.82 -0.82
N THR A 15 -6.11 -4.58 0.45
CA THR A 15 -5.62 -3.42 1.21
C THR A 15 -4.09 -3.35 1.21
N GLY A 16 -3.43 -4.51 1.25
CA GLY A 16 -1.97 -4.60 1.17
C GLY A 16 -1.41 -4.08 -0.14
N ALA A 17 -2.02 -4.45 -1.27
CA ALA A 17 -1.60 -3.95 -2.59
C ALA A 17 -1.78 -2.43 -2.71
N CYS A 18 -2.94 -1.91 -2.26
CA CYS A 18 -3.18 -0.46 -2.23
C CYS A 18 -2.18 0.28 -1.33
N ALA A 19 -1.87 -0.27 -0.15
CA ALA A 19 -0.88 0.31 0.76
C ALA A 19 0.53 0.28 0.15
N THR A 20 0.93 -0.80 -0.51
CA THR A 20 2.21 -0.87 -1.23
C THR A 20 2.30 0.16 -2.35
N ALA A 21 1.24 0.31 -3.15
CA ALA A 21 1.17 1.33 -4.20
C ALA A 21 1.30 2.75 -3.62
N ALA A 22 0.54 3.07 -2.58
CA ALA A 22 0.61 4.35 -1.88
C ALA A 22 2.02 4.62 -1.30
N SER A 23 2.61 3.66 -0.58
CA SER A 23 3.95 3.82 -0.01
C SER A 23 5.02 4.02 -1.09
N LYS A 24 4.96 3.26 -2.19
CA LYS A 24 5.89 3.41 -3.32
C LYS A 24 5.79 4.81 -3.93
N ALA A 25 4.57 5.26 -4.24
CA ALA A 25 4.34 6.57 -4.83
C ALA A 25 4.80 7.72 -3.93
N ALA A 26 4.46 7.65 -2.63
CA ALA A 26 4.88 8.64 -1.65
C ALA A 26 6.41 8.70 -1.54
N PHE A 27 7.09 7.55 -1.44
CA PHE A 27 8.55 7.55 -1.33
C PHE A 27 9.24 8.03 -2.61
N THR A 28 8.73 7.66 -3.79
CA THR A 28 9.21 8.22 -5.06
C THR A 28 9.08 9.74 -5.08
N ALA A 29 7.92 10.27 -4.68
CA ALA A 29 7.70 11.72 -4.60
C ALA A 29 8.60 12.41 -3.58
N LEU A 30 8.88 11.76 -2.44
CA LEU A 30 9.80 12.30 -1.44
C LEU A 30 11.22 12.47 -1.97
N LEU A 31 11.68 11.57 -2.86
CA LEU A 31 13.02 11.63 -3.45
C LEU A 31 13.09 12.52 -4.71
N GLN A 32 12.04 12.53 -5.53
CA GLN A 32 12.04 13.18 -6.84
C GLN A 32 11.26 14.50 -6.90
N GLY A 33 10.43 14.77 -5.89
CA GLY A 33 9.51 15.90 -5.87
C GLY A 33 8.25 15.73 -6.75
N THR A 34 8.03 14.57 -7.35
CA THR A 34 6.85 14.29 -8.20
C THR A 34 6.30 12.89 -7.96
N PHE A 35 4.97 12.75 -8.02
CA PHE A 35 4.29 11.46 -7.81
C PHE A 35 4.20 10.66 -9.12
N PRO A 36 4.50 9.35 -9.09
CA PRO A 36 4.19 8.48 -10.22
C PRO A 36 2.70 8.13 -10.21
N ASP A 37 1.91 8.77 -11.07
CA ASP A 37 0.49 8.47 -11.27
C ASP A 37 0.20 8.08 -12.74
N PRO A 38 -0.20 6.82 -13.02
CA PRO A 38 -0.40 5.73 -12.07
C PRO A 38 0.91 5.13 -11.56
N VAL A 39 0.89 4.59 -10.34
CA VAL A 39 2.02 3.84 -9.76
C VAL A 39 1.91 2.36 -10.05
N GLN A 40 2.99 1.76 -10.56
CA GLN A 40 3.07 0.31 -10.80
C GLN A 40 3.77 -0.40 -9.63
N ILE A 41 3.21 -1.52 -9.18
CA ILE A 41 3.82 -2.42 -8.19
C ILE A 41 3.84 -3.85 -8.71
N THR A 42 4.75 -4.67 -8.18
CA THR A 42 4.83 -6.10 -8.43
C THR A 42 4.15 -6.87 -7.31
N LEU A 43 3.15 -7.68 -7.62
CA LEU A 43 2.45 -8.54 -6.67
C LEU A 43 3.24 -9.83 -6.39
N PRO A 44 2.96 -10.59 -5.32
CA PRO A 44 3.69 -11.80 -4.97
C PRO A 44 3.71 -12.89 -6.06
N ARG A 45 2.78 -12.85 -7.01
CA ARG A 45 2.70 -13.78 -8.15
C ARG A 45 3.39 -13.25 -9.42
N GLY A 46 4.07 -12.10 -9.34
CA GLY A 46 4.77 -11.47 -10.46
C GLY A 46 3.90 -10.57 -11.35
N GLU A 47 2.60 -10.48 -11.08
CA GLU A 47 1.69 -9.54 -11.78
C GLU A 47 2.10 -8.09 -11.46
N THR A 48 2.08 -7.20 -12.46
CA THR A 48 2.51 -5.79 -12.31
C THR A 48 1.39 -4.78 -12.59
N PRO A 49 0.32 -4.74 -11.77
CA PRO A 49 -0.77 -3.78 -11.96
C PRO A 49 -0.34 -2.34 -11.64
N SER A 50 -1.07 -1.40 -12.26
CA SER A 50 -0.94 0.04 -12.04
C SER A 50 -2.13 0.57 -11.26
N PHE A 51 -1.88 1.47 -10.31
CA PHE A 51 -2.88 2.06 -9.42
C PHE A 51 -2.91 3.57 -9.62
N CYS A 52 -4.08 4.13 -9.86
CA CYS A 52 -4.25 5.58 -9.88
C CYS A 52 -4.18 6.14 -8.46
N LEU A 53 -3.52 7.28 -8.29
CA LEU A 53 -3.48 8.00 -7.03
C LEU A 53 -4.77 8.81 -6.85
N ALA A 54 -5.35 8.70 -5.66
CA ALA A 54 -6.53 9.44 -5.25
C ALA A 54 -6.20 10.60 -4.32
N ARG A 55 -4.99 10.59 -3.75
CA ARG A 55 -4.47 11.63 -2.89
C ARG A 55 -2.96 11.72 -3.05
N GLU A 56 -2.46 12.95 -3.08
CA GLU A 56 -1.05 13.30 -3.20
C GLU A 56 -0.79 14.53 -2.33
N GLU A 57 0.29 14.50 -1.56
CA GLU A 57 0.73 15.64 -0.76
C GLU A 57 2.24 15.55 -0.57
N LEU A 58 2.96 16.54 -1.10
CA LEU A 58 4.40 16.67 -0.89
C LEU A 58 4.66 17.80 0.13
N GLY A 59 5.20 17.42 1.28
CA GLY A 59 5.66 18.35 2.31
C GLY A 59 7.18 18.56 2.26
N GLU A 60 7.70 19.34 3.21
CA GLU A 60 9.15 19.63 3.27
C GLU A 60 10.01 18.40 3.61
N SER A 61 9.50 17.50 4.44
CA SER A 61 10.23 16.32 4.94
C SER A 61 9.42 15.02 4.85
N PHE A 62 8.26 15.08 4.21
CA PHE A 62 7.35 13.95 4.07
C PHE A 62 6.65 13.98 2.72
N ALA A 63 6.15 12.83 2.30
CA ALA A 63 5.20 12.72 1.21
C ALA A 63 4.08 11.76 1.61
N THR A 64 2.87 12.06 1.16
CA THR A 64 1.68 11.24 1.37
C THR A 64 1.06 10.90 0.02
N ALA A 65 0.71 9.63 -0.16
CA ALA A 65 -0.10 9.20 -1.30
C ALA A 65 -1.23 8.29 -0.83
N GLY A 66 -2.31 8.24 -1.59
CA GLY A 66 -3.45 7.39 -1.29
C GLY A 66 -4.07 6.73 -2.51
N VAL A 67 -4.62 5.53 -2.34
CA VAL A 67 -5.27 4.73 -3.37
C VAL A 67 -6.66 4.32 -2.89
N ILE A 68 -7.68 4.51 -3.73
CA ILE A 68 -9.02 3.97 -3.44
C ILE A 68 -9.04 2.47 -3.75
N LYS A 69 -9.39 1.65 -2.76
CA LYS A 69 -9.46 0.19 -2.91
C LYS A 69 -10.68 -0.22 -3.73
N ASP A 70 -10.45 -0.68 -4.96
CA ASP A 70 -11.46 -1.42 -5.74
C ASP A 70 -11.43 -2.90 -5.36
N ALA A 71 -12.55 -3.44 -4.85
CA ALA A 71 -12.66 -4.85 -4.43
C ALA A 71 -13.21 -5.75 -5.56
N GLY A 72 -13.51 -5.18 -6.74
CA GLY A 72 -14.18 -5.90 -7.80
C GLY A 72 -15.58 -6.32 -7.34
N ASP A 73 -15.94 -7.58 -7.60
CA ASP A 73 -17.24 -8.13 -7.20
C ASP A 73 -17.22 -8.80 -5.81
N ASP A 74 -16.11 -8.71 -5.06
CA ASP A 74 -15.99 -9.25 -3.70
C ASP A 74 -16.75 -8.34 -2.70
N PRO A 75 -17.68 -8.87 -1.88
CA PRO A 75 -18.39 -8.10 -0.85
C PRO A 75 -17.46 -7.78 0.34
N ASP A 76 -16.46 -6.94 0.09
CA ASP A 76 -15.43 -6.51 1.03
C ASP A 76 -15.81 -5.18 1.68
N VAL A 77 -15.83 -5.13 3.02
CA VAL A 77 -16.20 -3.94 3.80
C VAL A 77 -15.25 -2.74 3.62
N THR A 78 -14.07 -2.97 3.06
CA THR A 78 -13.07 -1.94 2.75
C THR A 78 -13.09 -1.52 1.28
N HIS A 79 -14.08 -1.97 0.49
CA HIS A 79 -14.30 -1.42 -0.85
C HIS A 79 -14.52 0.10 -0.79
N GLN A 80 -13.92 0.83 -1.73
CA GLN A 80 -13.90 2.29 -1.81
C GLN A 80 -13.22 3.02 -0.65
N ALA A 81 -12.61 2.29 0.30
CA ALA A 81 -11.80 2.92 1.32
C ALA A 81 -10.55 3.56 0.69
N LEU A 82 -10.24 4.78 1.15
CA LEU A 82 -8.96 5.42 0.86
C LEU A 82 -7.88 4.76 1.72
N ILE A 83 -6.92 4.12 1.05
CA ILE A 83 -5.74 3.54 1.69
C ILE A 83 -4.60 4.52 1.51
N GLU A 84 -4.19 5.17 2.59
CA GLU A 84 -3.19 6.24 2.59
C GLU A 84 -1.88 5.78 3.24
N SER A 85 -0.75 6.28 2.73
CA SER A 85 0.57 6.11 3.33
C SER A 85 1.32 7.44 3.31
N ARG A 86 1.81 7.85 4.49
CA ARG A 86 2.77 8.93 4.66
C ARG A 86 4.16 8.35 4.89
N VAL A 87 5.15 8.86 4.16
CA VAL A 87 6.54 8.43 4.22
C VAL A 87 7.43 9.60 4.64
N GLU A 88 8.38 9.32 5.53
CA GLU A 88 9.38 10.25 6.04
C GLU A 88 10.75 9.57 6.06
N ILE A 89 11.83 10.33 5.85
CA ILE A 89 13.19 9.79 5.94
C ILE A 89 13.56 9.58 7.41
N GLY A 90 13.76 8.32 7.78
CA GLY A 90 14.27 7.95 9.10
C GLY A 90 15.79 8.10 9.24
N PRO A 91 16.33 7.89 10.45
CA PRO A 91 17.79 7.86 10.66
C PRO A 91 18.47 6.80 9.77
N PRO A 92 19.69 7.06 9.27
CA PRO A 92 20.43 6.07 8.48
C PRO A 92 20.58 4.72 9.19
N GLY A 93 20.41 3.62 8.44
CA GLY A 93 20.54 2.25 8.95
C GLY A 93 19.35 1.72 9.75
N SER A 94 18.26 2.49 9.85
CA SER A 94 17.11 2.12 10.68
C SER A 94 16.03 1.29 9.97
N GLY A 95 16.20 1.02 8.67
CA GLY A 95 15.27 0.26 7.84
C GLY A 95 13.87 0.89 7.75
N VAL A 96 12.91 0.11 7.26
CA VAL A 96 11.51 0.54 7.18
C VAL A 96 10.82 0.29 8.53
N ARG A 97 10.31 1.36 9.14
CA ARG A 97 9.47 1.30 10.34
C ARG A 97 8.02 1.58 9.96
N PHE A 98 7.12 0.78 10.49
CA PHE A 98 5.67 0.98 10.31
C PHE A 98 5.09 1.71 11.52
N GLN A 99 4.25 2.69 11.25
CA GLN A 99 3.44 3.38 12.26
C GLN A 99 1.97 3.30 11.87
N ALA A 100 1.09 3.16 12.85
CA ALA A 100 -0.35 3.12 12.61
C ALA A 100 -0.88 4.54 12.38
N GLY A 101 -1.42 4.79 11.20
CA GLY A 101 -2.22 5.99 10.93
C GLY A 101 -3.68 5.81 11.34
N GLU A 102 -4.51 6.81 11.06
CA GLU A 102 -5.96 6.70 11.26
C GLU A 102 -6.52 5.50 10.49
N GLY A 103 -7.44 4.75 11.12
CA GLY A 103 -8.04 3.55 10.53
C GLY A 103 -7.18 2.29 10.56
N VAL A 104 -5.89 2.37 10.91
CA VAL A 104 -5.02 1.20 11.08
C VAL A 104 -5.05 0.75 12.55
N GLY A 105 -5.58 -0.44 12.80
CA GLY A 105 -5.61 -1.00 14.16
C GLY A 105 -4.23 -1.31 14.72
N THR A 106 -4.17 -1.49 16.04
CA THR A 106 -2.97 -1.98 16.75
C THR A 106 -3.22 -3.39 17.27
N VAL A 107 -2.23 -4.26 17.17
CA VAL A 107 -2.31 -5.63 17.65
C VAL A 107 -2.35 -5.65 19.17
N THR A 108 -3.44 -6.14 19.77
CA THR A 108 -3.64 -6.15 21.23
C THR A 108 -3.56 -7.55 21.85
N LYS A 109 -3.67 -8.61 21.05
CA LYS A 109 -3.70 -10.00 21.54
C LYS A 109 -2.44 -10.78 21.15
N PRO A 110 -1.89 -11.61 22.05
CA PRO A 110 -0.82 -12.54 21.70
C PRO A 110 -1.33 -13.63 20.74
N GLY A 111 -0.44 -14.18 19.91
CA GLY A 111 -0.76 -15.27 18.97
C GLY A 111 -1.07 -14.85 17.53
N LEU A 112 -1.01 -13.55 17.23
CA LEU A 112 -1.02 -13.06 15.84
C LEU A 112 0.40 -13.07 15.26
N ALA A 113 0.51 -13.01 13.92
CA ALA A 113 1.80 -12.98 13.23
C ALA A 113 2.64 -11.71 13.52
N LEU A 114 2.08 -10.77 14.29
CA LEU A 114 2.66 -9.50 14.68
C LEU A 114 2.68 -9.42 16.21
N ALA A 115 3.70 -8.77 16.76
CA ALA A 115 3.81 -8.57 18.20
C ALA A 115 2.71 -7.62 18.73
N ALA A 116 2.37 -7.74 20.01
CA ALA A 116 1.46 -6.79 20.65
C ALA A 116 2.07 -5.37 20.63
N GLY A 117 1.26 -4.37 20.29
CA GLY A 117 1.70 -2.97 20.10
C GLY A 117 2.07 -2.60 18.67
N GLU A 118 2.21 -3.59 17.77
CA GLU A 118 2.51 -3.34 16.36
C GLU A 118 1.28 -2.85 15.57
N PRO A 119 1.45 -2.03 14.52
CA PRO A 119 0.39 -1.74 13.55
C PRO A 119 -0.11 -3.04 12.91
N ALA A 120 -1.43 -3.19 12.79
CA ALA A 120 -2.11 -4.37 12.25
C ALA A 120 -1.99 -4.48 10.72
N ILE A 121 -0.75 -4.48 10.23
CA ILE A 121 -0.36 -4.66 8.84
C ILE A 121 0.31 -6.03 8.74
N ASN A 122 -0.35 -6.98 8.09
CA ASN A 122 0.12 -8.37 8.00
C ASN A 122 1.53 -8.50 7.38
N PRO A 123 2.25 -9.61 7.63
CA PRO A 123 3.63 -9.80 7.17
C PRO A 123 3.84 -9.64 5.66
N ILE A 124 2.94 -10.19 4.83
CA ILE A 124 3.06 -10.12 3.36
C ILE A 124 2.98 -8.66 2.86
N PRO A 125 1.97 -7.85 3.23
CA PRO A 125 1.98 -6.42 2.94
C PRO A 125 3.22 -5.67 3.42
N ARG A 126 3.73 -5.97 4.64
CA ARG A 126 4.96 -5.33 5.15
C ARG A 126 6.17 -5.64 4.25
N GLN A 127 6.33 -6.90 3.87
CA GLN A 127 7.39 -7.33 2.96
C GLN A 127 7.25 -6.65 1.59
N MET A 128 6.04 -6.62 1.04
CA MET A 128 5.79 -5.93 -0.23
C MET A 128 6.17 -4.45 -0.15
N ILE A 129 5.75 -3.74 0.89
CA ILE A 129 6.13 -2.33 1.09
C ILE A 129 7.65 -2.20 1.16
N GLN A 130 8.32 -2.99 1.98
CA GLN A 130 9.78 -2.96 2.13
C GLN A 130 10.50 -3.13 0.80
N THR A 131 10.19 -4.18 0.05
CA THR A 131 10.82 -4.47 -1.25
C THR A 131 10.65 -3.32 -2.24
N HIS A 132 9.45 -2.74 -2.35
CA HIS A 132 9.22 -1.64 -3.29
C HIS A 132 9.89 -0.34 -2.86
N LEU A 133 10.03 -0.09 -1.56
CA LEU A 133 10.81 1.06 -1.07
C LEU A 133 12.30 0.85 -1.33
N GLU A 134 12.82 -0.36 -1.16
CA GLU A 134 14.21 -0.72 -1.49
C GLU A 134 14.49 -0.54 -3.00
N GLU A 135 13.61 -1.02 -3.88
CA GLU A 135 13.71 -0.79 -5.33
C GLU A 135 13.80 0.70 -5.68
N VAL A 136 12.96 1.52 -5.04
CA VAL A 136 12.99 2.98 -5.25
C VAL A 136 14.29 3.57 -4.71
N ALA A 137 14.77 3.15 -3.53
CA ALA A 137 16.03 3.64 -2.97
C ALA A 137 17.22 3.30 -3.88
N GLU A 138 17.31 2.07 -4.38
CA GLU A 138 18.37 1.61 -5.30
C GLU A 138 18.39 2.40 -6.61
N ALA A 139 17.22 2.76 -7.13
CA ALA A 139 17.12 3.58 -8.34
C ALA A 139 17.59 5.04 -8.15
N HIS A 140 17.81 5.48 -6.91
CA HIS A 140 18.16 6.87 -6.54
C HIS A 140 19.46 7.00 -5.72
N SER A 141 20.17 5.89 -5.52
CA SER A 141 21.49 5.86 -4.86
C SER A 141 22.65 6.23 -5.76
#